data_AF-A0A7Y6ZHX0-F1
#
_entry.id   AF-A0A7Y6ZHX0-F1
#
_cell.length_a   1.000
_cell.length_b   1.000
_cell.length_c   1.000
_cell.angle_alpha   90.00
_cell.angle_beta   90.00
_cell.angle_gamma   90.00
#
_symmetry.space_group_name_H-M   'P 1'
#
loop_
_entity.id
_entity.type
_entity.pdbx_description
1 polymer ?
#
loop_
_entity_poly.entity_id
_entity_poly.type
_entity_poly.pdbx_seq_one_letter_code
_entity_poly.pdbx_strand_id
1 'polypeptide(L)'
;MDLGNIVYIIAILAYFIYQVTKGKKQVDEEVPTGEGNPAPQKGVTFEDLLREIRDAQRGTPVPKPFKKPKPAPQFEPVRSKRAERTAYKPLEENDDEIQYYQGAFENIDPKKAKTSEGIPEIPKSKVERFDQYSSKSKSNPYAQLLKNKGSIKQAIVLKEILDRKYF
;
A
#
# COMPACT_ATOMS: atom_id res chain seq x y z
N MET A 1 27.29 19.18 14.88
CA MET A 1 25.92 19.74 14.92
C MET A 1 26.04 21.13 15.50
N ASP A 2 25.71 22.16 14.72
CA ASP A 2 25.96 23.54 15.13
C ASP A 2 25.08 23.93 16.32
N LEU A 3 25.63 24.72 17.23
CA LEU A 3 24.92 25.18 18.42
C LEU A 3 23.62 25.93 18.05
N GLY A 4 23.65 26.68 16.94
CA GLY A 4 22.46 27.34 16.38
C GLY A 4 21.37 26.36 15.96
N ASN A 5 21.73 25.24 15.34
CA ASN A 5 20.76 24.21 14.93
C ASN A 5 20.15 23.52 16.15
N ILE A 6 20.95 23.28 17.20
CA ILE A 6 20.48 22.68 18.46
C ILE A 6 19.49 23.63 19.15
N VAL A 7 19.81 24.93 19.25
CA VAL A 7 18.91 25.94 19.84
C VAL A 7 17.62 26.08 19.03
N TYR A 8 17.70 26.07 17.70
CA TYR A 8 16.53 26.15 16.82
C TYR A 8 15.59 24.95 16.99
N ILE A 9 16.13 23.73 17.07
CA ILE A 9 15.35 22.51 17.32
C ILE A 9 14.66 22.56 18.69
N ILE A 10 15.35 23.04 19.73
CA ILE A 10 14.78 23.19 21.08
C ILE A 10 13.64 24.22 21.07
N ALA A 11 13.79 25.33 20.34
CA ALA A 11 12.75 26.36 20.25
C ALA A 11 11.47 25.83 19.57
N ILE A 12 11.59 25.04 18.50
CA ILE A 12 10.43 24.41 17.82
C ILE A 12 9.75 23.40 18.76
N LEU A 13 10.52 22.56 19.45
CA LEU A 13 9.98 21.60 20.41
C LEU A 13 9.23 22.28 21.55
N ALA A 14 9.82 23.35 22.11
CA ALA A 14 9.17 24.13 23.17
C ALA A 14 7.89 24.80 22.66
N TYR A 15 7.89 25.35 21.44
CA TYR A 15 6.69 25.92 20.82
C TYR A 15 5.58 24.88 20.62
N PHE A 16 5.94 23.68 20.16
CA PHE A 16 4.98 22.60 19.93
C PHE A 16 4.38 22.08 21.24
N ILE A 17 5.21 21.89 22.27
CA ILE A 17 4.75 21.52 23.60
C ILE A 17 3.85 22.61 24.19
N TYR A 18 4.21 23.89 24.01
CA TYR A 18 3.39 25.01 24.43
C TYR A 18 2.03 25.05 23.72
N GLN A 19 1.99 24.80 22.41
CA GLN A 19 0.76 24.77 21.62
C GLN A 19 -0.16 23.62 22.05
N VAL A 20 0.39 22.42 22.27
CA VAL A 20 -0.36 21.24 22.74
C VAL A 20 -0.86 21.42 24.18
N THR A 21 -0.07 22.07 25.04
CA THR A 21 -0.46 22.30 26.44
C THR A 21 -1.43 23.48 26.62
N LYS A 22 -1.42 24.48 25.72
CA LYS A 22 -2.40 25.58 25.71
C LYS A 22 -3.73 25.25 25.01
N GLY A 23 -3.78 24.20 24.17
CA GLY A 23 -4.94 23.84 23.33
C GLY A 23 -6.22 23.37 24.03
N LYS A 24 -6.46 23.72 25.31
CA LYS A 24 -7.75 23.50 26.00
C LYS A 24 -8.49 24.78 26.39
N LYS A 25 -8.08 25.95 25.90
CA LYS A 25 -8.91 27.16 25.94
C LYS A 25 -9.01 27.75 24.53
N GLN A 26 -10.24 27.73 24.04
CA GLN A 26 -10.83 28.39 22.87
C GLN A 26 -9.87 29.27 22.06
N VAL A 27 -9.66 28.88 20.80
CA VAL A 27 -9.26 29.77 19.72
C VAL A 27 -10.36 29.66 18.67
N ASP A 28 -11.50 30.26 18.99
CA ASP A 28 -12.33 30.90 17.97
C ASP A 28 -11.88 32.37 17.99
N GLU A 29 -10.97 32.73 17.10
CA GLU A 29 -10.72 34.13 16.78
C GLU A 29 -10.45 34.24 15.28
N GLU A 30 -11.53 34.56 14.58
CA GLU A 30 -11.63 35.61 13.55
C GLU A 30 -10.59 35.60 12.42
N VAL A 31 -10.95 34.91 11.34
CA VAL A 31 -10.49 35.24 9.98
C VAL A 31 -11.53 36.18 9.35
N PRO A 32 -11.12 37.30 8.73
CA PRO A 32 -12.04 38.35 8.31
C PRO A 32 -12.95 37.92 7.16
N THR A 33 -14.11 38.54 7.18
CA THR A 33 -15.29 38.35 6.35
C THR A 33 -14.96 38.38 4.85
N GLY A 34 -15.13 37.25 4.18
CA GLY A 34 -15.21 37.13 2.73
C GLY A 34 -16.57 36.55 2.34
N GLU A 35 -17.45 37.44 1.90
CA GLU A 35 -18.59 37.27 1.00
C GLU A 35 -19.17 35.85 0.77
N GLY A 36 -20.45 35.70 1.12
CA GLY A 36 -21.40 34.91 0.34
C GLY A 36 -21.33 33.39 0.48
N ASN A 37 -21.93 32.85 1.54
CA ASN A 37 -22.50 31.50 1.48
C ASN A 37 -23.87 31.51 2.17
N PRO A 38 -24.96 31.10 1.49
CA PRO A 38 -26.26 31.04 2.12
C PRO A 38 -26.22 30.01 3.26
N ALA A 39 -26.87 30.36 4.37
CA ALA A 39 -27.03 29.50 5.54
C ALA A 39 -27.35 28.05 5.13
N PRO A 40 -26.78 27.03 5.81
CA PRO A 40 -27.07 25.64 5.49
C PRO A 40 -28.58 25.45 5.59
N GLN A 41 -29.20 25.10 4.46
CA GLN A 41 -30.61 24.74 4.39
C GLN A 41 -30.84 23.70 5.47
N LYS A 42 -31.71 24.05 6.42
CA LYS A 42 -32.15 23.27 7.57
C LYS A 42 -32.16 21.78 7.17
N GLY A 43 -31.19 21.03 7.72
CA GLY A 43 -30.82 19.71 7.20
C GLY A 43 -32.04 18.80 7.08
N VAL A 44 -32.15 18.12 5.94
CA VAL A 44 -33.04 16.98 5.77
C VAL A 44 -32.84 16.05 6.98
N THR A 45 -33.88 15.90 7.79
CA THR A 45 -33.79 15.02 8.95
C THR A 45 -33.78 13.58 8.45
N PHE A 46 -33.18 12.68 9.22
CA PHE A 46 -33.12 11.26 8.84
C PHE A 46 -34.52 10.66 8.61
N GLU A 47 -35.53 11.16 9.31
CA GLU A 47 -36.92 10.78 9.11
C GLU A 47 -37.46 11.19 7.73
N ASP A 48 -37.06 12.36 7.23
CA ASP A 48 -37.44 12.84 5.90
C ASP A 48 -36.74 12.02 4.80
N LEU A 49 -35.47 11.68 5.02
CA LEU A 49 -34.71 10.79 4.13
C LEU A 49 -35.34 9.38 4.05
N LEU A 50 -35.78 8.83 5.19
CA LEU A 50 -36.45 7.54 5.25
C LEU A 50 -37.83 7.58 4.59
N ARG A 51 -38.54 8.70 4.71
CA ARG A 51 -39.83 8.91 4.07
C ARG A 51 -39.67 8.98 2.55
N GLU A 52 -38.67 9.71 2.06
CA GLU A 52 -38.34 9.81 0.64
C GLU A 52 -37.97 8.45 0.02
N ILE A 53 -37.15 7.65 0.70
CA ILE A 53 -36.80 6.28 0.25
C ILE A 53 -38.06 5.39 0.17
N ARG A 54 -38.96 5.48 1.15
CA ARG A 54 -40.19 4.68 1.19
C ARG A 54 -41.18 5.09 0.11
N ASP A 55 -41.30 6.38 -0.18
CA ASP A 55 -42.17 6.89 -1.24
C ASP A 55 -41.60 6.55 -2.63
N ALA A 56 -40.27 6.60 -2.82
CA ALA A 56 -39.61 6.15 -4.04
C ALA A 56 -39.82 4.65 -4.34
N GLN A 57 -39.90 3.81 -3.30
CA GLN A 57 -40.17 2.38 -3.46
C GLN A 57 -41.62 2.08 -3.83
N ARG A 58 -42.58 2.89 -3.37
CA ARG A 58 -44.02 2.70 -3.66
C ARG A 58 -44.40 3.00 -5.11
N GLY A 59 -43.59 3.78 -5.83
CA GLY A 59 -43.82 4.17 -7.22
C GLY A 59 -43.32 3.19 -8.28
N THR A 60 -42.64 2.09 -7.91
CA THR A 60 -42.17 1.11 -8.90
C THR A 60 -43.27 0.11 -9.24
N PRO A 61 -43.78 0.08 -10.50
CA PRO A 61 -44.71 -0.96 -10.91
C PRO A 61 -43.99 -2.32 -10.84
N VAL A 62 -44.68 -3.29 -10.23
CA VAL A 62 -44.27 -4.69 -10.12
C VAL A 62 -43.62 -5.15 -11.42
N PRO A 63 -42.35 -5.61 -11.41
CA PRO A 63 -41.73 -6.12 -12.61
C PRO A 63 -42.54 -7.31 -13.11
N LYS A 64 -42.94 -7.27 -14.39
CA LYS A 64 -43.60 -8.38 -15.09
C LYS A 64 -42.84 -9.68 -14.80
N PRO A 65 -43.53 -10.81 -14.57
CA PRO A 65 -42.88 -12.06 -14.21
C PRO A 65 -41.82 -12.42 -15.26
N PHE A 66 -40.57 -12.52 -14.82
CA PHE A 66 -39.46 -12.95 -15.64
C PHE A 66 -39.82 -14.30 -16.26
N LYS A 67 -39.89 -14.35 -17.60
CA LYS A 67 -39.94 -15.62 -18.33
C LYS A 67 -38.68 -16.38 -17.96
N LYS A 68 -38.83 -17.57 -17.37
CA LYS A 68 -37.70 -18.45 -17.05
C LYS A 68 -36.86 -18.65 -18.32
N PRO A 69 -35.56 -18.34 -18.30
CA PRO A 69 -34.71 -18.61 -19.45
C PRO A 69 -34.72 -20.11 -19.72
N LYS A 70 -34.83 -20.48 -21.01
CA LYS A 70 -34.67 -21.88 -21.43
C LYS A 70 -33.29 -22.36 -20.95
N PRO A 71 -33.17 -23.60 -20.43
CA PRO A 71 -31.89 -24.12 -19.97
C PRO A 71 -30.90 -24.07 -21.13
N ALA A 72 -29.78 -23.37 -20.92
CA ALA A 72 -28.67 -23.38 -21.87
C ALA A 72 -28.14 -24.82 -21.98
N PRO A 73 -27.66 -25.24 -23.17
CA PRO A 73 -27.02 -26.54 -23.31
C PRO A 73 -25.87 -26.66 -22.31
N GLN A 74 -25.86 -27.73 -21.53
CA GLN A 74 -24.77 -28.04 -20.60
C GLN A 74 -23.51 -28.25 -21.44
N PHE A 75 -22.53 -27.37 -21.27
CA PHE A 75 -21.21 -27.58 -21.85
C PHE A 75 -20.57 -28.78 -21.17
N GLU A 76 -20.21 -29.79 -21.96
CA GLU A 76 -19.34 -30.85 -21.50
C GLU A 76 -17.98 -30.24 -21.14
N PRO A 77 -17.43 -30.49 -19.94
CA PRO A 77 -16.13 -29.98 -19.58
C PRO A 77 -15.10 -30.66 -20.47
N VAL A 78 -14.54 -29.91 -21.42
CA VAL A 78 -13.36 -30.33 -22.17
C VAL A 78 -12.25 -30.59 -21.14
N ARG A 79 -11.94 -31.86 -20.90
CA ARG A 79 -10.80 -32.25 -20.07
C ARG A 79 -9.54 -31.77 -20.77
N SER A 80 -9.03 -30.61 -20.35
CA SER A 80 -7.72 -30.13 -20.78
C SER A 80 -6.68 -31.16 -20.37
N LYS A 81 -5.99 -31.76 -21.33
CA LYS A 81 -4.83 -32.60 -21.05
C LYS A 81 -3.83 -31.75 -20.28
N ARG A 82 -3.37 -32.25 -19.13
CA ARG A 82 -2.37 -31.58 -18.30
C ARG A 82 -1.13 -31.38 -19.16
N ALA A 83 -0.77 -30.13 -19.44
CA ALA A 83 0.46 -29.83 -20.16
C ALA A 83 1.64 -30.41 -19.37
N GLU A 84 2.44 -31.25 -20.02
CA GLU A 84 3.68 -31.74 -19.43
C GLU A 84 4.58 -30.54 -19.22
N ARG A 85 4.93 -30.29 -17.95
CA ARG A 85 5.91 -29.26 -17.62
C ARG A 85 7.25 -29.78 -18.11
N THR A 86 7.75 -29.22 -19.22
CA THR A 86 9.14 -29.41 -19.61
C THR A 86 10.00 -28.90 -18.46
N ALA A 87 10.72 -29.79 -17.79
CA ALA A 87 11.71 -29.39 -16.82
C ALA A 87 12.73 -28.51 -17.57
N TYR A 88 12.81 -27.24 -17.19
CA TYR A 88 13.81 -26.32 -17.69
C TYR A 88 15.17 -26.94 -17.34
N LYS A 89 15.92 -27.38 -18.36
CA LYS A 89 17.33 -27.67 -18.18
C LYS A 89 18.01 -26.30 -18.10
N PRO A 90 18.65 -25.92 -16.98
CA PRO A 90 19.52 -24.76 -17.01
C PRO A 90 20.54 -25.02 -18.11
N LEU A 91 20.62 -24.07 -19.05
CA LEU A 91 21.67 -24.08 -20.05
C LEU A 91 22.96 -24.01 -19.24
N GLU A 92 23.79 -25.07 -19.25
CA GLU A 92 25.10 -24.99 -18.62
C GLU A 92 25.86 -23.88 -19.35
N GLU A 93 26.08 -22.78 -18.63
CA GLU A 93 26.77 -21.58 -19.05
C GLU A 93 28.26 -21.88 -19.27
N ASN A 94 28.58 -22.69 -20.28
CA ASN A 94 29.91 -22.72 -20.89
C ASN A 94 29.99 -21.59 -21.93
N ASP A 95 29.74 -20.38 -21.46
CA ASP A 95 30.01 -19.18 -22.24
C ASP A 95 31.43 -18.75 -21.89
N ASP A 96 32.35 -18.94 -22.85
CA ASP A 96 33.76 -18.59 -22.72
C ASP A 96 33.95 -17.12 -22.30
N GLU A 97 32.98 -16.26 -22.66
CA GLU A 97 32.96 -14.85 -22.28
C GLU A 97 32.77 -14.65 -20.77
N ILE A 98 31.92 -15.46 -20.11
CA ILE A 98 31.69 -15.37 -18.66
C ILE A 98 32.95 -15.75 -17.90
N GLN A 99 33.68 -16.77 -18.36
CA GLN A 99 34.95 -17.20 -17.74
C GLN A 99 36.04 -16.13 -17.92
N TYR A 100 36.07 -15.45 -19.07
CA TYR A 100 37.06 -14.40 -19.36
C TYR A 100 36.95 -13.20 -18.39
N TYR A 101 35.74 -12.84 -17.96
CA TYR A 101 35.53 -11.73 -17.02
C TYR A 101 35.45 -12.16 -15.54
N GLN A 102 35.47 -13.46 -15.26
CA GLN A 102 35.48 -13.97 -13.89
C GLN A 102 36.80 -13.59 -13.20
N GLY A 103 36.73 -12.75 -12.15
CA GLY A 103 37.90 -12.27 -11.40
C GLY A 103 38.44 -10.90 -11.84
N ALA A 104 37.92 -10.29 -12.92
CA ALA A 104 38.35 -8.96 -13.37
C ALA A 104 38.10 -7.86 -12.31
N PHE A 105 37.12 -8.07 -11.42
CA PHE A 105 36.75 -7.13 -10.37
C PHE A 105 37.36 -7.43 -8.99
N GLU A 106 37.99 -8.60 -8.80
CA GLU A 106 38.49 -9.03 -7.49
C GLU A 106 39.74 -8.26 -7.04
N ASN A 107 40.56 -7.81 -7.99
CA ASN A 107 41.82 -7.12 -7.73
C ASN A 107 41.73 -5.59 -7.87
N ILE A 108 40.52 -5.05 -8.01
CA ILE A 108 40.36 -3.60 -8.15
C ILE A 108 40.40 -2.98 -6.75
N ASP A 109 41.43 -2.16 -6.50
CA ASP A 109 41.51 -1.37 -5.29
C ASP A 109 40.23 -0.53 -5.14
N PRO A 110 39.43 -0.70 -4.07
CA PRO A 110 38.17 0.03 -3.90
C PRO A 110 38.39 1.53 -3.77
N LYS A 111 39.63 1.99 -3.54
CA LYS A 111 40.02 3.41 -3.54
C LYS A 111 40.24 3.96 -4.95
N LYS A 112 40.74 3.15 -5.89
CA LYS A 112 40.92 3.53 -7.30
C LYS A 112 39.61 3.44 -8.10
N ALA A 113 38.72 2.54 -7.69
CA ALA A 113 37.40 2.36 -8.31
C ALA A 113 36.41 3.50 -8.02
N LYS A 114 36.55 4.19 -6.88
CA LYS A 114 35.58 5.18 -6.41
C LYS A 114 35.71 6.54 -7.09
N THR A 115 36.92 6.89 -7.50
CA THR A 115 37.23 8.15 -8.19
C THR A 115 38.58 7.98 -8.90
N SER A 116 38.63 8.16 -10.22
CA SER A 116 39.90 8.39 -10.91
C SER A 116 40.56 9.65 -10.34
N GLU A 117 41.89 9.69 -10.29
CA GLU A 117 42.64 10.87 -9.82
C GLU A 117 42.14 12.13 -10.56
N GLY A 118 41.52 13.06 -9.82
CA GLY A 118 41.04 14.34 -10.36
C GLY A 118 39.53 14.51 -10.49
N ILE A 119 38.69 13.50 -10.24
CA ILE A 119 37.22 13.68 -10.23
C ILE A 119 36.75 13.95 -8.79
N PRO A 120 36.10 15.10 -8.51
CA PRO A 120 35.52 15.37 -7.19
C PRO A 120 34.40 14.37 -6.90
N GLU A 121 34.41 13.80 -5.70
CA GLU A 121 33.41 12.84 -5.23
C GLU A 121 32.03 13.53 -5.23
N ILE A 122 31.14 13.09 -6.13
CA ILE A 122 29.78 13.61 -6.19
C ILE A 122 29.09 13.19 -4.88
N PRO A 123 28.53 14.14 -4.10
CA PRO A 123 27.78 13.78 -2.90
C PRO A 123 26.64 12.86 -3.32
N LYS A 124 26.66 11.62 -2.82
CA LYS A 124 25.68 10.57 -3.08
C LYS A 124 24.30 10.99 -2.58
N SER A 125 23.64 11.87 -3.32
CA SER A 125 22.31 12.31 -3.01
C SER A 125 21.31 11.32 -3.61
N LYS A 126 20.52 10.71 -2.74
CA LYS A 126 19.28 9.94 -3.00
C LYS A 126 19.38 8.52 -3.56
N VAL A 127 20.41 8.10 -4.29
CA VAL A 127 20.39 6.77 -4.95
C VAL A 127 20.61 5.58 -3.99
N GLU A 128 21.45 5.71 -2.96
CA GLU A 128 21.60 4.65 -1.92
C GLU A 128 20.41 4.54 -0.95
N ARG A 129 19.37 5.40 -1.07
CA ARG A 129 18.14 5.20 -0.29
C ARG A 129 17.38 3.96 -0.75
N PHE A 130 17.53 3.52 -1.99
CA PHE A 130 16.78 2.39 -2.51
C PHE A 130 17.14 1.06 -1.82
N ASP A 131 18.40 0.87 -1.43
CA ASP A 131 18.83 -0.31 -0.68
C ASP A 131 18.40 -0.25 0.80
N GLN A 132 18.21 0.94 1.36
CA GLN A 132 17.71 1.11 2.73
C GLN A 132 16.21 0.79 2.86
N TYR A 133 15.43 0.84 1.78
CA TYR A 133 14.02 0.42 1.77
C TYR A 133 13.82 -1.10 1.72
N SER A 134 14.88 -1.89 1.55
CA SER A 134 14.85 -3.36 1.76
C SER A 134 14.65 -3.72 3.24
N SER A 135 14.83 -2.76 4.16
CA SER A 135 14.76 -3.03 5.59
C SER A 135 13.33 -2.97 6.16
N LYS A 136 12.85 -4.16 6.52
CA LYS A 136 11.65 -4.46 7.34
C LYS A 136 10.31 -4.17 6.66
N SER A 137 9.87 -5.08 5.78
CA SER A 137 8.44 -5.17 5.46
C SER A 137 7.68 -5.29 6.78
N LYS A 138 6.82 -4.31 7.11
CA LYS A 138 5.95 -4.37 8.28
C LYS A 138 5.19 -5.70 8.20
N SER A 139 5.46 -6.62 9.12
CA SER A 139 4.85 -7.94 9.04
C SER A 139 3.34 -7.77 9.21
N ASN A 140 2.57 -8.15 8.20
CA ASN A 140 1.13 -8.11 8.25
C ASN A 140 0.65 -8.96 9.46
N PRO A 141 -0.26 -8.46 10.33
CA PRO A 141 -0.77 -9.22 11.47
C PRO A 141 -1.31 -10.59 11.08
N TYR A 142 -1.97 -10.72 9.93
CA TYR A 142 -2.49 -11.99 9.42
C TYR A 142 -1.37 -12.96 9.02
N ALA A 143 -0.24 -12.45 8.51
CA ALA A 143 0.92 -13.29 8.21
C ALA A 143 1.59 -13.84 9.47
N GLN A 144 1.53 -13.11 10.59
CA GLN A 144 2.01 -13.61 11.88
C GLN A 144 1.14 -14.76 12.39
N LEU A 145 -0.18 -14.68 12.20
CA LEU A 145 -1.12 -15.74 12.57
C LEU A 145 -0.87 -17.04 11.82
N LEU A 146 -0.56 -16.98 10.53
CA LEU A 146 -0.23 -18.16 9.71
C LEU A 146 1.12 -18.79 10.08
N LYS A 147 2.09 -17.99 10.55
CA LYS A 147 3.44 -18.47 10.90
C LYS A 147 3.53 -19.00 12.33
N ASN A 148 2.65 -18.55 13.23
CA ASN A 148 2.70 -18.93 14.64
C ASN A 148 2.05 -20.31 14.89
N LYS A 149 2.86 -21.28 15.34
CA LYS A 149 2.41 -22.65 15.67
C LYS A 149 1.40 -22.70 16.84
N GLY A 150 1.36 -21.67 17.69
CA GLY A 150 0.38 -21.56 18.78
C GLY A 150 -1.02 -21.15 18.31
N SER A 151 -1.15 -20.62 17.08
CA SER A 151 -2.41 -20.09 16.54
C SER A 151 -2.96 -20.88 15.34
N ILE A 152 -2.81 -22.21 15.35
CA ILE A 152 -3.23 -23.08 14.24
C ILE A 152 -4.72 -22.91 13.90
N LYS A 153 -5.60 -22.80 14.91
CA LYS A 153 -7.04 -22.62 14.69
C LYS A 153 -7.33 -21.33 13.91
N GLN A 154 -6.68 -20.23 14.28
CA GLN A 154 -6.86 -18.95 13.61
C GLN A 154 -6.23 -18.97 12.22
N ALA A 155 -5.09 -19.64 12.06
CA ALA A 155 -4.43 -19.83 10.77
C ALA A 155 -5.33 -20.60 9.77
N ILE A 156 -6.00 -21.65 10.22
CA ILE A 156 -6.94 -22.44 9.40
C ILE A 156 -8.13 -21.58 8.98
N VAL A 157 -8.75 -20.85 9.92
CA VAL A 157 -9.88 -19.96 9.62
C VAL A 157 -9.47 -18.87 8.63
N LEU A 158 -8.31 -18.24 8.85
CA LEU A 158 -7.79 -17.21 7.97
C LEU A 158 -7.50 -17.76 6.56
N LYS A 159 -6.89 -18.95 6.47
CA LYS A 159 -6.67 -19.64 5.19
C LYS A 159 -7.99 -19.90 4.46
N GLU A 160 -9.00 -20.38 5.17
CA GLU A 160 -10.32 -20.64 4.61
C GLU A 160 -11.00 -19.37 4.08
N ILE A 161 -10.83 -18.23 4.76
CA ILE A 161 -11.36 -16.95 4.30
C ILE A 161 -10.65 -16.50 3.01
N LEU A 162 -9.32 -16.65 2.97
CA LEU A 162 -8.48 -16.23 1.83
C LEU A 162 -8.66 -17.12 0.59
N ASP A 163 -8.96 -18.41 0.76
CA ASP A 163 -9.11 -19.36 -0.35
C ASP A 163 -10.49 -19.27 -1.05
N ARG A 164 -11.43 -18.45 -0.54
CA ARG A 164 -12.77 -18.30 -1.13
C ARG A 164 -12.73 -17.43 -2.39
N LYS A 165 -13.37 -17.92 -3.45
CA LYS A 165 -13.41 -17.36 -4.83
C LYS A 165 -13.73 -15.85 -4.97
N TYR A 166 -14.34 -15.23 -3.96
CA TYR A 166 -14.79 -13.83 -4.00
C TYR A 166 -14.04 -12.93 -3.02
N PHE A 167 -12.91 -13.41 -2.48
CA PHE A 167 -11.91 -12.63 -1.75
C PHE A 167 -10.58 -12.62 -2.53
#